data_AF-A0A846TZ54-F1
#
_entry.id   AF-A0A846TZ54-F1
#
_cell.length_a   1.000
_cell.length_b   1.000
_cell.length_c   1.000
_cell.angle_alpha   90.00
_cell.angle_beta   90.00
_cell.angle_gamma   90.00
#
_symmetry.space_group_name_H-M   'P 1'
#
loop_
_entity.id
_entity.type
_entity.pdbx_description
1 polymer ?
#
loop_
_entity_poly.entity_id
_entity_poly.type
_entity_poly.pdbx_seq_one_letter_code
_entity_poly.pdbx_strand_id
1 'polypeptide(L)'
;MSHDLESPYAEGVPDWDALYRARGDEVGATRPIFTGDVFTGVQLPGSTGKTKARSVVVLQHPCSMRTNGVDLAWQVLVAEVANRKELDEHGWVGGNFNLMPLPDVRPEVTSQSRHQAANFDNLYTVAPDALTSRVASLSPFGVNLLLQRWVHYSSRVVVPTHTFHEQTVAFYEEADLIEEWCDETSGDDLRAETQACLDWLRADRDGTTYQELLKNPQSHSMIRRTMRQAQKNGTRVEND
;
A
#
# COMPACT_ATOMS: atom_id res chain seq x y z
N MET A 1 30.41 -2.85 2.07
CA MET A 1 28.98 -2.52 2.24
C MET A 1 28.27 -3.15 1.07
N SER A 2 27.33 -4.05 1.33
CA SER A 2 26.63 -4.80 0.27
C SER A 2 25.91 -3.82 -0.65
N HIS A 3 26.19 -3.89 -1.96
CA HIS A 3 25.59 -3.06 -3.03
C HIS A 3 24.29 -3.67 -3.58
N ASP A 4 23.79 -4.67 -2.88
CA ASP A 4 22.78 -5.60 -3.36
C ASP A 4 21.43 -5.23 -2.76
N LEU A 5 20.36 -5.39 -3.56
CA LEU A 5 19.00 -5.15 -3.08
C LEU A 5 18.58 -6.22 -2.08
N GLU A 6 17.80 -5.85 -1.09
CA GLU A 6 17.19 -6.82 -0.18
C GLU A 6 16.11 -7.62 -0.90
N SER A 7 15.84 -8.83 -0.42
CA SER A 7 14.93 -9.76 -1.10
C SER A 7 14.07 -10.54 -0.10
N PRO A 8 12.93 -11.09 -0.56
CA PRO A 8 12.12 -12.03 0.23
C PRO A 8 12.72 -13.44 0.29
N TYR A 9 13.91 -13.67 -0.27
CA TYR A 9 14.59 -14.96 -0.19
C TYR A 9 15.34 -15.11 1.14
N ALA A 10 15.22 -16.28 1.74
CA ALA A 10 16.05 -16.74 2.85
C ALA A 10 16.66 -18.09 2.44
N GLU A 11 17.99 -18.16 2.36
CA GLU A 11 18.72 -19.38 1.98
C GLU A 11 18.26 -19.96 0.62
N GLY A 12 17.96 -19.10 -0.36
CA GLY A 12 17.47 -19.50 -1.68
C GLY A 12 16.00 -19.91 -1.73
N VAL A 13 15.26 -19.83 -0.63
CA VAL A 13 13.81 -20.09 -0.56
C VAL A 13 13.05 -18.77 -0.42
N PRO A 14 12.08 -18.46 -1.29
CA PRO A 14 11.32 -17.23 -1.18
C PRO A 14 10.15 -17.33 -0.20
N ASP A 15 9.98 -16.27 0.61
CA ASP A 15 8.78 -16.03 1.41
C ASP A 15 7.87 -15.03 0.68
N TRP A 16 7.02 -15.54 -0.21
CA TRP A 16 6.07 -14.72 -0.97
C TRP A 16 4.96 -14.14 -0.10
N ASP A 17 4.58 -14.83 0.98
CA ASP A 17 3.51 -14.38 1.85
C ASP A 17 3.93 -13.14 2.64
N ALA A 18 5.20 -13.04 3.03
CA ALA A 18 5.75 -11.84 3.66
C ALA A 18 5.59 -10.56 2.80
N LEU A 19 5.47 -10.66 1.47
CA LEU A 19 5.26 -9.50 0.61
C LEU A 19 3.89 -8.86 0.78
N TYR A 20 2.87 -9.61 1.20
CA TYR A 20 1.49 -9.17 1.16
C TYR A 20 0.91 -9.02 2.57
N ARG A 21 0.12 -7.96 2.74
CA ARG A 21 -0.78 -7.82 3.89
C ARG A 21 -2.06 -8.62 3.66
N ALA A 22 -2.58 -8.55 2.43
CA ALA A 22 -3.83 -9.17 2.02
C ALA A 22 -3.82 -9.42 0.51
N ARG A 23 -4.48 -10.49 0.07
CA ARG A 23 -4.67 -10.85 -1.34
C ARG A 23 -6.07 -11.40 -1.60
N GLY A 24 -6.58 -11.19 -2.80
CA GLY A 24 -7.89 -11.70 -3.21
C GLY A 24 -9.00 -11.26 -2.24
N ASP A 25 -9.74 -12.22 -1.70
CA ASP A 25 -10.88 -11.97 -0.81
C ASP A 25 -10.49 -11.41 0.58
N GLU A 26 -9.21 -11.44 0.94
CA GLU A 26 -8.71 -10.86 2.21
C GLU A 26 -8.57 -9.33 2.14
N VAL A 27 -8.69 -8.75 0.95
CA VAL A 27 -8.48 -7.31 0.74
C VAL A 27 -9.65 -6.51 1.32
N GLY A 28 -9.37 -5.75 2.38
CA GLY A 28 -10.34 -4.86 3.01
C GLY A 28 -10.82 -3.75 2.06
N ALA A 29 -12.15 -3.63 1.92
CA ALA A 29 -12.80 -2.64 1.05
C ALA A 29 -12.72 -1.21 1.59
N THR A 30 -12.64 -1.08 2.92
CA THR A 30 -12.64 0.20 3.66
C THR A 30 -11.23 0.78 3.83
N ARG A 31 -10.19 -0.03 3.60
CA ARG A 31 -8.80 0.42 3.71
C ARG A 31 -8.51 1.52 2.70
N PRO A 32 -7.94 2.67 3.12
CA PRO A 32 -7.60 3.74 2.20
C PRO A 32 -6.52 3.31 1.20
N ILE A 33 -6.57 3.82 -0.04
CA ILE A 33 -5.59 3.51 -1.09
C ILE A 33 -4.17 3.85 -0.63
N PHE A 34 -3.24 2.90 -0.76
CA PHE A 34 -1.91 2.99 -0.20
C PHE A 34 -0.82 2.63 -1.22
N THR A 35 0.42 3.05 -0.96
CA THR A 35 1.59 2.61 -1.75
C THR A 35 1.66 1.09 -1.73
N GLY A 36 1.91 0.46 -2.88
CA GLY A 36 1.94 -0.99 -2.98
C GLY A 36 0.57 -1.66 -3.15
N ASP A 37 -0.54 -0.93 -3.11
CA ASP A 37 -1.82 -1.53 -3.50
C ASP A 37 -1.82 -1.91 -4.98
N VAL A 38 -2.34 -3.09 -5.28
CA VAL A 38 -2.48 -3.62 -6.64
C VAL A 38 -3.94 -3.58 -7.05
N PHE A 39 -4.20 -2.97 -8.20
CA PHE A 39 -5.52 -2.88 -8.81
C PHE A 39 -5.57 -3.63 -10.13
N THR A 40 -6.76 -4.09 -10.52
CA THR A 40 -7.03 -4.69 -11.83
C THR A 40 -8.13 -3.94 -12.58
N GLY A 41 -8.28 -4.21 -13.88
CA GLY A 41 -9.34 -3.62 -14.69
C GLY A 41 -9.09 -2.17 -15.13
N VAL A 42 -7.93 -1.60 -14.80
CA VAL A 42 -7.60 -0.21 -15.10
C VAL A 42 -7.40 -0.04 -16.61
N GLN A 43 -8.15 0.87 -17.22
CA GLN A 43 -8.07 1.14 -18.66
C GLN A 43 -6.83 1.98 -18.98
N LEU A 44 -5.80 1.34 -19.54
CA LEU A 44 -4.53 1.99 -19.85
C LEU A 44 -4.14 1.82 -21.32
N PRO A 45 -3.59 2.86 -21.96
CA PRO A 45 -3.01 2.74 -23.29
C PRO A 45 -1.78 1.84 -23.22
N GLY A 46 -1.73 0.77 -24.03
CA GLY A 46 -0.51 -0.05 -24.15
C GLY A 46 0.54 0.58 -25.06
N SER A 47 1.67 -0.11 -25.21
CA SER A 47 2.74 0.23 -26.18
C SER A 47 2.28 0.30 -27.65
N THR A 48 1.10 -0.23 -27.96
CA THR A 48 0.47 -0.18 -29.29
C THR A 48 -0.52 0.98 -29.45
N GLY A 49 -0.64 1.85 -28.44
CA GLY A 49 -1.63 2.94 -28.38
C GLY A 49 -3.07 2.47 -28.10
N LYS A 50 -3.33 1.16 -28.03
CA LYS A 50 -4.65 0.61 -27.72
C LYS A 50 -4.88 0.55 -26.21
N THR A 51 -5.98 1.15 -25.78
CA THR A 51 -6.48 1.04 -24.40
C THR A 51 -6.98 -0.38 -24.13
N LYS A 52 -6.53 -0.96 -23.02
CA LYS A 52 -6.99 -2.26 -22.52
C LYS A 52 -7.06 -2.23 -21.00
N ALA A 53 -7.87 -3.13 -20.43
CA ALA A 53 -7.84 -3.44 -19.01
C ALA A 53 -6.46 -4.01 -18.62
N ARG A 54 -5.84 -3.46 -17.59
CA ARG A 54 -4.54 -3.88 -17.05
C ARG A 54 -4.56 -3.88 -15.54
N SER A 55 -3.58 -4.58 -14.97
CA SER A 55 -3.28 -4.48 -13.54
C SER A 55 -2.21 -3.41 -13.32
N VAL A 56 -2.25 -2.76 -12.17
CA VAL A 56 -1.30 -1.71 -11.79
C VAL A 56 -0.95 -1.79 -10.31
N VAL A 57 0.22 -1.29 -9.93
CA VAL A 57 0.60 -1.07 -8.52
C VAL A 57 0.77 0.43 -8.26
N VAL A 58 0.29 0.90 -7.11
CA VAL A 58 0.45 2.30 -6.68
C VAL A 58 1.88 2.54 -6.20
N LEU A 59 2.54 3.58 -6.72
CA LEU A 59 3.93 3.92 -6.37
C LEU A 59 4.06 5.16 -5.48
N GLN A 60 3.05 6.03 -5.50
CA GLN A 60 3.11 7.33 -4.84
C GLN A 60 3.04 7.18 -3.31
N HIS A 61 3.69 8.06 -2.57
CA HIS A 61 3.60 8.10 -1.10
C HIS A 61 2.19 8.53 -0.65
N PRO A 62 1.63 8.02 0.48
CA PRO A 62 0.27 8.32 0.92
C PRO A 62 -0.03 9.81 1.09
N CYS A 63 0.91 10.60 1.60
CA CYS A 63 0.74 12.05 1.72
C CYS A 63 0.74 12.75 0.35
N SER A 64 1.59 12.32 -0.57
CA SER A 64 1.72 12.98 -1.88
C SER A 64 0.56 12.64 -2.80
N MET A 65 -0.11 11.50 -2.60
CA MET A 65 -1.29 11.11 -3.38
C MET A 65 -2.58 11.75 -2.88
N ARG A 66 -2.55 12.58 -1.83
CA ARG A 66 -3.75 13.20 -1.22
C ARG A 66 -3.66 14.71 -1.15
N THR A 67 -4.79 15.39 -1.29
CA THR A 67 -4.85 16.88 -1.27
C THR A 67 -5.16 17.47 0.11
N ASN A 68 -5.91 16.74 0.93
CA ASN A 68 -6.33 17.13 2.29
C ASN A 68 -6.16 15.99 3.32
N GLY A 69 -5.46 14.92 2.93
CA GLY A 69 -5.31 13.71 3.74
C GLY A 69 -6.46 12.71 3.62
N VAL A 70 -7.55 13.03 2.92
CA VAL A 70 -8.65 12.11 2.58
C VAL A 70 -8.69 11.87 1.08
N ASP A 71 -8.92 12.94 0.32
CA ASP A 71 -9.17 12.91 -1.11
C ASP A 71 -7.89 12.62 -1.88
N LEU A 72 -7.95 11.65 -2.79
CA LEU A 72 -6.85 11.38 -3.71
C LEU A 72 -6.68 12.55 -4.68
N ALA A 73 -5.43 12.86 -5.01
CA ALA A 73 -5.08 13.77 -6.08
C ALA A 73 -5.59 13.22 -7.43
N TRP A 74 -5.90 14.12 -8.35
CA TRP A 74 -6.38 13.78 -9.70
C TRP A 74 -5.45 12.83 -10.47
N GLN A 75 -4.16 12.80 -10.13
CA GLN A 75 -3.16 11.97 -10.79
C GLN A 75 -2.41 11.13 -9.75
N VAL A 76 -2.73 9.83 -9.72
CA VAL A 76 -2.03 8.84 -8.90
C VAL A 76 -1.00 8.11 -9.78
N LEU A 77 0.27 8.14 -9.37
CA LEU A 77 1.35 7.43 -10.07
C LEU A 77 1.27 5.93 -9.84
N VAL A 78 1.23 5.18 -10.93
CA VAL A 78 1.18 3.71 -10.93
C VAL A 78 2.16 3.10 -11.94
N ALA A 79 2.60 1.87 -11.68
CA ALA A 79 3.30 1.03 -12.66
C ALA A 79 2.40 -0.11 -13.15
N GLU A 80 2.45 -0.43 -14.44
CA GLU A 80 1.74 -1.57 -15.01
C GLU A 80 2.28 -2.89 -14.45
N VAL A 81 1.35 -3.77 -14.06
CA VAL A 81 1.62 -5.13 -13.60
C VAL A 81 1.25 -6.11 -14.70
N ALA A 82 2.20 -6.96 -15.09
CA ALA A 82 2.03 -7.94 -16.16
C ALA A 82 2.61 -9.30 -15.77
N ASN A 83 2.13 -10.35 -16.45
CA ASN A 83 2.64 -11.71 -16.25
C ASN A 83 4.13 -11.79 -16.59
N ARG A 84 4.89 -12.47 -15.73
CA ARG A 84 6.33 -12.68 -15.91
C ARG A 84 6.72 -14.05 -15.38
N LYS A 85 7.92 -14.50 -15.75
CA LYS A 85 8.53 -15.66 -15.09
C LYS A 85 8.94 -15.24 -13.67
N GLU A 86 8.92 -16.20 -12.75
CA GLU A 86 9.52 -16.03 -11.45
C GLU A 86 10.98 -15.59 -11.61
N LEU A 87 11.40 -14.61 -10.79
CA LEU A 87 12.79 -14.21 -10.70
C LEU A 87 13.41 -14.93 -9.53
N ASP A 88 14.56 -15.58 -9.74
CA ASP A 88 15.36 -16.15 -8.67
C ASP A 88 16.03 -15.06 -7.80
N GLU A 89 16.64 -15.46 -6.70
CA GLU A 89 17.30 -14.55 -5.77
C GLU A 89 18.36 -13.68 -6.46
N HIS A 90 19.19 -14.27 -7.34
CA HIS A 90 20.19 -13.50 -8.09
C HIS A 90 19.52 -12.47 -9.02
N GLY A 91 18.46 -12.86 -9.73
CA GLY A 91 17.70 -11.99 -10.61
C GLY A 91 16.97 -10.88 -9.85
N TRP A 92 16.63 -11.10 -8.58
CA TRP A 92 16.07 -10.09 -7.68
C TRP A 92 17.15 -9.11 -7.21
N VAL A 93 18.19 -9.65 -6.57
CA VAL A 93 19.19 -8.90 -5.79
C VAL A 93 20.12 -8.08 -6.69
N GLY A 94 20.60 -8.69 -7.78
CA GLY A 94 21.63 -8.12 -8.66
C GLY A 94 21.16 -7.79 -10.07
N GLY A 95 19.85 -7.90 -10.35
CA GLY A 95 19.30 -7.71 -11.69
C GLY A 95 17.86 -7.24 -11.72
N ASN A 96 17.32 -7.12 -12.93
CA ASN A 96 15.91 -6.78 -13.19
C ASN A 96 15.39 -5.61 -12.35
N PHE A 97 16.22 -4.60 -12.16
CA PHE A 97 15.93 -3.49 -11.25
C PHE A 97 14.67 -2.71 -11.66
N ASN A 98 14.32 -2.73 -12.95
CA ASN A 98 13.10 -2.16 -13.50
C ASN A 98 11.82 -2.96 -13.16
N LEU A 99 11.93 -4.11 -12.49
CA LEU A 99 10.79 -4.97 -12.18
C LEU A 99 10.63 -5.15 -10.67
N MET A 100 9.45 -4.85 -10.12
CA MET A 100 9.04 -5.35 -8.80
C MET A 100 8.27 -6.66 -8.98
N PRO A 101 8.82 -7.83 -8.60
CA PRO A 101 8.09 -9.08 -8.70
C PRO A 101 6.95 -9.12 -7.68
N LEU A 102 5.81 -9.61 -8.14
CA LEU A 102 4.55 -9.77 -7.41
C LEU A 102 4.04 -11.21 -7.66
N PRO A 103 4.76 -12.23 -7.16
CA PRO A 103 4.32 -13.61 -7.25
C PRO A 103 3.06 -13.82 -6.42
N ASP A 104 2.13 -14.64 -6.89
CA ASP A 104 0.94 -15.02 -6.11
C ASP A 104 0.05 -13.84 -5.69
N VAL A 105 0.10 -12.72 -6.40
CA VAL A 105 -0.78 -11.55 -6.13
C VAL A 105 -2.27 -11.90 -6.22
N ARG A 106 -2.58 -12.97 -6.97
CA ARG A 106 -3.88 -13.61 -7.10
C ARG A 106 -3.73 -15.11 -6.80
N PRO A 107 -3.79 -15.52 -5.52
CA PRO A 107 -3.51 -16.90 -5.10
C PRO A 107 -4.39 -17.96 -5.77
N GLU A 108 -5.59 -17.57 -6.21
CA GLU A 108 -6.54 -18.44 -6.92
C GLU A 108 -6.07 -18.84 -8.34
N VAL A 109 -5.09 -18.12 -8.90
CA VAL A 109 -4.58 -18.34 -10.24
C VAL A 109 -3.47 -19.39 -10.22
N THR A 110 -3.77 -20.60 -10.69
CA THR A 110 -2.83 -21.74 -10.72
C THR A 110 -2.04 -21.87 -12.03
N SER A 111 -2.29 -21.00 -13.01
CA SER A 111 -1.62 -21.03 -14.31
C SER A 111 -0.28 -20.28 -14.32
N GLN A 112 0.42 -20.22 -15.46
CA GLN A 112 1.65 -19.43 -15.60
C GLN A 112 1.46 -17.91 -15.35
N SER A 113 0.22 -17.41 -15.30
CA SER A 113 -0.07 -16.01 -14.92
C SER A 113 0.00 -15.74 -13.41
N ARG A 114 0.34 -16.76 -12.62
CA ARG A 114 0.54 -16.69 -11.17
C ARG A 114 1.65 -15.72 -10.77
N HIS A 115 2.74 -15.69 -11.54
CA HIS A 115 3.85 -14.76 -11.31
C HIS A 115 3.65 -13.50 -12.14
N GLN A 116 3.58 -12.37 -11.48
CA GLN A 116 3.45 -11.07 -12.11
C GLN A 116 4.61 -10.17 -11.66
N ALA A 117 4.83 -9.07 -12.37
CA ALA A 117 5.75 -8.04 -11.92
C ALA A 117 5.23 -6.67 -12.36
N ALA A 118 5.38 -5.68 -11.48
CA ALA A 118 5.25 -4.29 -11.89
C ALA A 118 6.48 -3.88 -12.71
N ASN A 119 6.26 -3.21 -13.82
CA ASN A 119 7.34 -2.73 -14.69
C ASN A 119 7.48 -1.21 -14.58
N PHE A 120 8.61 -0.78 -14.03
CA PHE A 120 8.96 0.63 -13.85
C PHE A 120 9.26 1.37 -15.15
N ASP A 121 9.43 0.67 -16.27
CA ASP A 121 9.47 1.29 -17.60
C ASP A 121 8.06 1.68 -18.11
N ASN A 122 7.00 1.15 -17.49
CA ASN A 122 5.60 1.32 -17.91
C ASN A 122 4.81 2.08 -16.83
N LEU A 123 5.11 3.37 -16.69
CA LEU A 123 4.48 4.27 -15.72
C LEU A 123 3.29 5.01 -16.31
N TYR A 124 2.26 5.19 -15.48
CA TYR A 124 1.06 5.94 -15.84
C TYR A 124 0.66 6.82 -14.66
N THR A 125 -0.08 7.89 -14.96
CA THR A 125 -0.91 8.55 -13.97
C THR A 125 -2.36 8.21 -14.25
N VAL A 126 -3.12 7.86 -13.21
CA VAL A 126 -4.52 7.49 -13.33
C VAL A 126 -5.39 8.34 -12.42
N ALA A 127 -6.63 8.55 -12.82
CA ALA A 127 -7.64 9.18 -11.98
C ALA A 127 -8.04 8.23 -10.85
N PRO A 128 -8.41 8.74 -9.65
CA PRO A 128 -8.87 7.94 -8.53
C PRO A 128 -10.00 6.96 -8.88
N ASP A 129 -10.98 7.41 -9.69
CA ASP A 129 -12.14 6.60 -10.11
C ASP A 129 -11.77 5.38 -10.98
N ALA A 130 -10.54 5.29 -11.47
CA ALA A 130 -10.05 4.12 -12.18
C ALA A 130 -9.57 2.99 -11.23
N LEU A 131 -9.34 3.29 -9.95
CA LEU A 131 -8.81 2.38 -8.94
C LEU A 131 -9.94 1.75 -8.10
N THR A 132 -10.78 0.94 -8.74
CA THR A 132 -12.00 0.38 -8.12
C THR A 132 -11.89 -1.06 -7.65
N SER A 133 -11.02 -1.86 -8.29
CA SER A 133 -10.89 -3.29 -8.02
C SER A 133 -9.50 -3.60 -7.47
N ARG A 134 -9.32 -3.40 -6.15
CA ARG A 134 -8.10 -3.77 -5.43
C ARG A 134 -8.03 -5.29 -5.31
N VAL A 135 -6.89 -5.89 -5.66
CA VAL A 135 -6.67 -7.35 -5.63
C VAL A 135 -5.59 -7.77 -4.64
N ALA A 136 -4.73 -6.84 -4.21
CA ALA A 136 -3.77 -7.07 -3.15
C ALA A 136 -3.34 -5.76 -2.50
N SER A 137 -2.87 -5.86 -1.26
CA SER A 137 -2.14 -4.80 -0.55
C SER A 137 -0.81 -5.39 -0.09
N LEU A 138 0.30 -4.71 -0.40
CA LEU A 138 1.61 -5.10 0.12
C LEU A 138 1.68 -4.90 1.64
N SER A 139 2.49 -5.73 2.29
CA SER A 139 2.86 -5.58 3.70
C SER A 139 3.86 -4.43 3.88
N PRO A 140 4.15 -3.99 5.12
CA PRO A 140 5.25 -3.06 5.37
C PRO A 140 6.57 -3.54 4.75
N PHE A 141 6.87 -4.84 4.84
CA PHE A 141 8.03 -5.45 4.20
C PHE A 141 7.97 -5.33 2.67
N GLY A 142 6.84 -5.68 2.05
CA GLY A 142 6.64 -5.58 0.61
C GLY A 142 6.76 -4.15 0.08
N VAL A 143 6.23 -3.15 0.79
CA VAL A 143 6.39 -1.73 0.42
C VAL A 143 7.82 -1.26 0.57
N ASN A 144 8.54 -1.67 1.62
CA ASN A 144 9.94 -1.30 1.76
C ASN A 144 10.79 -1.85 0.61
N LEU A 145 10.52 -3.09 0.17
CA LEU A 145 11.17 -3.68 -1.01
C LEU A 145 10.79 -2.95 -2.30
N LEU A 146 9.50 -2.62 -2.48
CA LEU A 146 9.03 -1.81 -3.61
C LEU A 146 9.76 -0.47 -3.69
N LEU A 147 9.84 0.26 -2.57
CA LEU A 147 10.46 1.58 -2.48
C LEU A 147 11.97 1.51 -2.70
N GLN A 148 12.66 0.55 -2.07
CA GLN A 148 14.09 0.33 -2.29
C GLN A 148 14.36 0.09 -3.77
N ARG A 149 13.57 -0.79 -4.39
CA ARG A 149 13.76 -1.13 -5.79
C ARG A 149 13.44 0.04 -6.72
N TRP A 150 12.37 0.78 -6.44
CA TRP A 150 12.00 1.98 -7.18
C TRP A 150 13.10 3.05 -7.13
N VAL A 151 13.60 3.37 -5.93
CA VAL A 151 14.71 4.32 -5.75
C VAL A 151 15.97 3.84 -6.46
N HIS A 152 16.31 2.56 -6.33
CA HIS A 152 17.49 2.01 -7.00
C HIS A 152 17.36 2.04 -8.53
N TYR A 153 16.19 1.70 -9.08
CA TYR A 153 15.94 1.82 -10.52
C TYR A 153 16.15 3.25 -11.01
N SER A 154 15.60 4.24 -10.30
CA SER A 154 15.67 5.65 -10.70
C SER A 154 17.03 6.31 -10.50
N SER A 155 17.83 5.86 -9.52
CA SER A 155 19.03 6.59 -9.07
C SER A 155 20.32 5.75 -8.98
N ARG A 156 20.21 4.43 -9.04
CA ARG A 156 21.27 3.46 -8.71
C ARG A 156 21.78 3.51 -7.27
N VAL A 157 21.16 4.32 -6.42
CA VAL A 157 21.44 4.31 -4.98
C VAL A 157 20.73 3.14 -4.33
N VAL A 158 21.42 2.42 -3.46
CA VAL A 158 20.82 1.39 -2.60
C VAL A 158 20.57 2.00 -1.24
N VAL A 159 19.30 2.09 -0.87
CA VAL A 159 18.86 2.55 0.45
C VAL A 159 18.33 1.33 1.21
N PRO A 160 18.84 1.03 2.42
CA PRO A 160 18.35 -0.10 3.22
C PRO A 160 16.83 -0.03 3.49
N THR A 161 16.15 -1.18 3.52
CA THR A 161 14.70 -1.24 3.72
C THR A 161 14.24 -0.64 5.05
N HIS A 162 15.04 -0.78 6.11
CA HIS A 162 14.72 -0.21 7.42
C HIS A 162 14.63 1.33 7.38
N THR A 163 15.39 1.99 6.52
CA THR A 163 15.29 3.45 6.33
C THR A 163 13.93 3.84 5.73
N PHE A 164 13.40 3.05 4.80
CA PHE A 164 12.03 3.26 4.31
C PHE A 164 10.99 2.91 5.37
N HIS A 165 11.23 1.88 6.18
CA HIS A 165 10.33 1.49 7.26
C HIS A 165 10.12 2.62 8.27
N GLU A 166 11.19 3.27 8.70
CA GLU A 166 11.15 4.43 9.61
C GLU A 166 10.25 5.57 9.08
N GLN A 167 10.19 5.75 7.76
CA GLN A 167 9.38 6.80 7.13
C GLN A 167 7.94 6.36 6.84
N THR A 168 7.67 5.06 6.73
CA THR A 168 6.37 4.53 6.27
C THR A 168 5.51 3.96 7.39
N VAL A 169 6.11 3.55 8.52
CA VAL A 169 5.42 2.82 9.60
C VAL A 169 4.22 3.59 10.18
N ALA A 170 4.37 4.90 10.41
CA ALA A 170 3.28 5.72 10.96
C ALA A 170 2.06 5.78 10.03
N PHE A 171 2.28 5.78 8.71
CA PHE A 171 1.22 5.80 7.71
C PHE A 171 0.54 4.45 7.55
N TYR A 172 1.29 3.36 7.77
CA TYR A 172 0.70 2.02 7.84
C TYR A 172 -0.29 1.91 8.99
N GLU A 173 0.11 2.36 10.19
CA GLU A 173 -0.77 2.36 11.35
C GLU A 173 -1.95 3.32 11.18
N GLU A 174 -1.74 4.49 10.57
CA GLU A 174 -2.84 5.40 10.22
C GLU A 174 -3.85 4.70 9.30
N ALA A 175 -3.39 4.01 8.25
CA ALA A 175 -4.25 3.29 7.33
C ALA A 175 -4.99 2.12 8.01
N ASP A 176 -4.34 1.39 8.92
CA ASP A 176 -4.98 0.33 9.71
C ASP A 176 -6.05 0.90 10.67
N LEU A 177 -5.80 2.07 11.29
CA LEU A 177 -6.78 2.73 12.15
C LEU A 177 -7.98 3.26 11.35
N ILE A 178 -7.75 3.79 10.14
CA ILE A 178 -8.85 4.22 9.25
C ILE A 178 -9.69 3.02 8.81
N GLU A 179 -9.06 1.93 8.37
CA GLU A 179 -9.76 0.69 7.99
C GLU A 179 -10.63 0.19 9.15
N GLU A 180 -10.05 0.05 10.35
CA GLU A 180 -10.76 -0.36 11.55
C GLU A 180 -11.89 0.61 11.94
N TRP A 181 -11.66 1.92 11.80
CA TRP A 181 -12.69 2.93 12.07
C TRP A 181 -13.89 2.79 11.13
N CYS A 182 -13.61 2.64 9.84
CA CYS A 182 -14.64 2.49 8.81
C CYS A 182 -15.36 1.14 8.90
N ASP A 183 -14.67 0.05 9.26
CA ASP A 183 -15.29 -1.27 9.44
C ASP A 183 -16.27 -1.30 10.62
N GLU A 184 -15.97 -0.57 11.69
CA GLU A 184 -16.85 -0.48 12.87
C GLU A 184 -18.02 0.50 12.67
N THR A 185 -17.93 1.42 11.71
CA THR A 185 -18.98 2.41 11.47
C THR A 185 -19.93 1.92 10.39
N SER A 186 -21.22 1.81 10.70
CA SER A 186 -22.25 1.30 9.77
C SER A 186 -22.63 2.31 8.66
N GLY A 187 -21.81 3.35 8.45
CA GLY A 187 -22.06 4.41 7.48
C GLY A 187 -21.74 3.98 6.06
N ASP A 188 -22.60 4.36 5.11
CA ASP A 188 -22.38 4.08 3.68
C ASP A 188 -21.37 5.05 3.02
N ASP A 189 -20.96 6.12 3.71
CA ASP A 189 -20.04 7.15 3.19
C ASP A 189 -18.62 6.98 3.75
N LEU A 190 -17.83 6.12 3.10
CA LEU A 190 -16.42 5.87 3.45
C LEU A 190 -15.57 7.15 3.50
N ARG A 191 -15.91 8.16 2.69
CA ARG A 191 -15.16 9.42 2.67
C ARG A 191 -15.41 10.21 3.95
N ALA A 192 -16.68 10.30 4.38
CA ALA A 192 -17.04 10.95 5.63
C ALA A 192 -16.42 10.24 6.84
N GLU A 193 -16.44 8.90 6.86
CA GLU A 193 -15.86 8.13 7.96
C GLU A 193 -14.33 8.25 8.03
N THR A 194 -13.67 8.25 6.86
CA THR A 194 -12.23 8.51 6.79
C THR A 194 -11.89 9.90 7.33
N GLN A 195 -12.69 10.92 6.99
CA GLN A 195 -12.51 12.27 7.49
C GLN A 195 -12.71 12.33 9.01
N ALA A 196 -13.74 11.68 9.56
CA ALA A 196 -13.99 11.64 11.00
C ALA A 196 -12.84 10.98 11.77
N CYS A 197 -12.30 9.87 11.26
CA CYS A 197 -11.13 9.21 11.84
C CYS A 197 -9.91 10.15 11.86
N LEU A 198 -9.63 10.83 10.74
CA LEU A 198 -8.50 11.76 10.66
C LEU A 198 -8.67 12.99 11.55
N ASP A 199 -9.89 13.53 11.65
CA ASP A 199 -10.18 14.64 12.56
C ASP A 199 -9.93 14.23 14.02
N TRP A 200 -10.33 13.01 14.38
CA TRP A 200 -10.02 12.45 15.70
C TRP A 200 -8.50 12.27 15.91
N LEU A 201 -7.77 11.74 14.92
CA LEU A 201 -6.31 11.57 14.99
C LEU A 201 -5.59 12.91 15.12
N ARG A 202 -6.08 13.95 14.45
CA ARG A 202 -5.47 15.29 14.35
C ARG A 202 -5.94 16.27 15.42
N ALA A 203 -6.95 15.92 16.23
CA ALA A 203 -7.39 16.77 17.33
C ALA A 203 -6.22 17.09 18.29
N ASP A 204 -6.08 18.37 18.65
CA ASP A 204 -5.04 18.83 19.56
C ASP A 204 -5.24 18.26 20.96
N ARG A 205 -4.15 17.78 21.54
CA ARG A 205 -4.08 17.17 22.87
C ARG A 205 -2.85 17.72 23.58
N ASP A 206 -2.97 18.94 24.09
CA ASP A 206 -1.91 19.66 24.78
C ASP A 206 -0.63 19.81 23.93
N GLY A 207 -0.78 20.22 22.67
CA GLY A 207 0.33 20.46 21.75
C GLY A 207 0.86 19.24 21.03
N THR A 208 0.18 18.09 21.12
CA THR A 208 0.43 16.91 20.29
C THR A 208 -0.87 16.37 19.69
N THR A 209 -0.74 15.45 18.73
CA THR A 209 -1.87 14.75 18.11
C THR A 209 -1.60 13.25 18.15
N TYR A 210 -2.65 12.42 18.07
CA TYR A 210 -2.42 10.98 17.94
C TYR A 210 -1.70 10.66 16.63
N GLN A 211 -1.97 11.41 15.56
CA GLN A 211 -1.25 11.29 14.29
C GLN A 211 0.27 11.44 14.47
N GLU A 212 0.74 12.43 15.24
CA GLU A 212 2.17 12.61 15.50
C GLU A 212 2.73 11.47 16.36
N LEU A 213 1.96 11.00 17.35
CA LEU A 213 2.34 9.89 18.22
C LEU A 213 2.46 8.55 17.49
N LEU A 214 1.86 8.38 16.29
CA LEU A 214 2.03 7.19 15.45
C LEU A 214 3.47 7.00 14.96
N LYS A 215 4.32 8.04 15.01
CA LYS A 215 5.77 7.88 14.76
C LYS A 215 6.48 7.06 15.83
N ASN A 216 5.87 6.90 17.01
CA ASN A 216 6.40 6.07 18.08
C ASN A 216 5.62 4.74 18.20
N PRO A 217 6.24 3.59 17.86
CA PRO A 217 5.60 2.27 17.96
C PRO A 217 5.05 1.91 19.34
N GLN A 218 5.63 2.44 20.41
CA GLN A 218 5.14 2.18 21.77
C GLN A 218 3.76 2.80 22.02
N SER A 219 3.34 3.77 21.21
CA SER A 219 2.06 4.46 21.35
C SER A 219 0.92 3.76 20.60
N HIS A 220 1.21 2.91 19.61
CA HIS A 220 0.21 2.35 18.69
C HIS A 220 -0.94 1.62 19.42
N SER A 221 -0.61 0.70 20.33
CA SER A 221 -1.59 -0.05 21.11
C SER A 221 -2.47 0.84 21.99
N MET A 222 -1.90 1.92 22.54
CA MET A 222 -2.65 2.88 23.35
C MET A 222 -3.64 3.68 22.49
N ILE A 223 -3.20 4.14 21.32
CA ILE A 223 -4.02 4.91 20.38
C ILE A 223 -5.19 4.05 19.88
N ARG A 224 -4.93 2.83 19.40
CA ARG A 224 -5.98 1.90 18.94
C ARG A 224 -7.02 1.60 20.01
N ARG A 225 -6.59 1.38 21.27
CA ARG A 225 -7.53 1.20 22.39
C ARG A 225 -8.38 2.44 22.65
N THR A 226 -7.79 3.63 22.55
CA THR A 226 -8.50 4.90 22.77
C THR A 226 -9.51 5.18 21.66
N MET A 227 -9.16 4.85 20.42
CA MET A 227 -10.05 4.92 19.25
C MET A 227 -11.32 4.09 19.48
N ARG A 228 -11.17 2.81 19.84
CA ARG A 228 -12.30 1.91 20.16
C ARG A 228 -13.17 2.42 21.30
N GLN A 229 -12.58 3.09 22.29
CA GLN A 229 -13.34 3.70 23.39
C GLN A 229 -14.13 4.92 22.91
N ALA A 230 -13.56 5.74 22.04
CA ALA A 230 -14.23 6.90 21.46
C ALA A 230 -15.45 6.49 20.63
N GLN A 231 -15.30 5.48 19.77
CA GLN A 231 -16.41 4.95 18.95
C GLN A 231 -17.55 4.41 19.84
N LYS A 232 -17.24 3.60 20.84
CA LYS A 232 -18.26 3.07 21.79
C LYS A 232 -19.01 4.15 22.56
N ASN A 233 -18.34 5.25 22.92
CA ASN A 233 -18.97 6.35 23.64
C ASN A 233 -19.81 7.24 22.72
N GLY A 234 -19.41 7.42 21.46
CA GLY A 234 -20.20 8.12 20.44
C GLY A 234 -21.52 7.40 20.12
N THR A 235 -21.49 6.08 19.91
CA THR A 235 -22.69 5.27 19.63
C THR A 235 -23.70 5.24 20.78
N ARG A 236 -23.26 5.52 22.02
CA ARG A 236 -24.16 5.59 23.18
C ARG A 236 -24.95 6.89 23.27
N VAL A 237 -24.45 7.99 22.69
CA VAL A 237 -25.12 9.31 22.75
C VAL A 237 -26.20 9.44 21.67
N GLU A 238 -26.12 8.67 20.57
CA GLU A 238 -27.14 8.67 19.50
C GLU A 238 -28.33 7.73 19.77
N ASN A 239 -28.28 6.91 20.83
CA ASN A 239 -29.33 5.93 21.17
C ASN A 239 -30.14 6.27 22.43
N ASP A 240 -29.96 7.48 22.99
CA ASP A 240 -30.75 8.06 24.09
C ASP A 240 -31.52 9.30 23.60
#